data_AF-A0A7V8X0B5-F1
#
_entry.id   AF-A0A7V8X0B5-F1
#
_cell.length_a   1.000
_cell.length_b   1.000
_cell.length_c   1.000
_cell.angle_alpha   90.00
_cell.angle_beta   90.00
_cell.angle_gamma   90.00
#
_symmetry.space_group_name_H-M   'P 1'
#
loop_
_entity.id
_entity.type
_entity.pdbx_description
1 polymer ?
#
loop_
_entity_poly.entity_id
_entity_poly.type
_entity_poly.pdbx_seq_one_letter_code
_entity_poly.pdbx_strand_id
1 'polypeptide(L)'
;ARGVSFAAATAVGCGAAAGVDPELALTADASGAPTPWAATCTEAVPELQAQGLGTDPDLVVLHSSWETSDRIVAGRHVPFGTTEWDSIVRAELRAAVDRLSAGGAVVALLTIPPIVDGELRVAPADDNARIARLGALLADVARTSDGRAVLVDLAALVCGRHAPCPTTLDGVVLRPLDGAHFEPDGAAVVAPRLADLLGALDVGP
;
A
#
# COMPACT_ATOMS: atom_id res chain seq x y z
N ALA A 1 21.56 1.37 -14.71
CA ALA A 1 20.41 2.03 -14.06
C ALA A 1 20.80 3.50 -13.82
N ARG A 2 19.85 4.44 -13.82
CA ARG A 2 20.10 5.91 -13.78
C ARG A 2 20.65 6.42 -12.42
N GLY A 3 21.64 5.73 -11.84
CA GLY A 3 22.20 6.07 -10.52
C GLY A 3 21.36 5.65 -9.30
N VAL A 4 20.17 5.06 -9.50
CA VAL A 4 19.28 4.61 -8.42
C VAL A 4 19.57 3.16 -8.04
N SER A 5 19.73 2.90 -6.73
CA SER A 5 19.74 1.56 -6.13
C SER A 5 18.37 1.23 -5.54
N PHE A 6 17.96 -0.04 -5.64
CA PHE A 6 16.71 -0.53 -5.08
C PHE A 6 16.99 -1.56 -3.99
N ALA A 7 16.26 -1.46 -2.89
CA ALA A 7 16.11 -2.50 -1.89
C ALA A 7 14.63 -2.79 -1.71
N ALA A 8 14.29 -4.04 -1.41
CA ALA A 8 12.91 -4.47 -1.19
C ALA A 8 12.80 -5.16 0.16
N ALA A 9 11.80 -4.76 0.93
CA ALA A 9 11.40 -5.40 2.18
C ALA A 9 9.89 -5.62 2.14
N THR A 10 9.46 -6.86 1.89
CA THR A 10 8.05 -7.20 1.63
C THR A 10 7.64 -8.44 2.41
N ALA A 11 6.44 -8.44 2.98
CA ALA A 11 5.81 -9.61 3.58
C ALA A 11 4.45 -9.89 2.94
N VAL A 12 4.25 -11.12 2.48
CA VAL A 12 2.96 -11.57 1.96
C VAL A 12 1.96 -11.68 3.11
N GLY A 13 0.75 -11.14 2.92
CA GLY A 13 -0.30 -11.20 3.93
C GLY A 13 -0.28 -10.04 4.94
N CYS A 14 0.81 -9.28 5.00
CA CYS A 14 0.98 -8.22 6.00
C CYS A 14 0.68 -6.84 5.41
N GLY A 15 0.03 -6.00 6.23
CA GLY A 15 -0.02 -4.56 5.97
C GLY A 15 1.36 -3.95 6.02
N ALA A 16 1.63 -3.02 5.11
CA ALA A 16 2.86 -2.26 5.13
C ALA A 16 2.88 -1.22 6.27
N ALA A 17 1.71 -0.84 6.77
CA ALA A 17 1.52 0.04 7.92
C ALA A 17 0.68 -0.61 9.03
N ALA A 18 -0.02 -1.71 8.78
CA ALA A 18 -0.78 -2.40 9.82
C ALA A 18 0.15 -3.10 10.84
N GLY A 19 -0.22 -3.06 12.13
CA GLY A 19 0.44 -3.86 13.17
C GLY A 19 1.84 -3.40 13.58
N VAL A 20 2.29 -2.22 13.16
CA VAL A 20 3.56 -1.62 13.62
C VAL A 20 3.47 -0.97 15.00
N ASP A 21 2.26 -0.88 15.55
CA ASP A 21 2.03 -0.63 16.96
C ASP A 21 1.09 -1.75 17.47
N PRO A 22 1.58 -2.66 18.33
CA PRO A 22 0.79 -3.77 18.84
C PRO A 22 -0.35 -3.32 19.76
N GLU A 23 -0.35 -2.07 20.23
CA GLU A 23 -1.47 -1.50 20.97
C GLU A 23 -2.57 -0.93 20.04
N LEU A 24 -2.26 -0.64 18.77
CA LEU A 24 -3.24 -0.08 17.83
C LEU A 24 -4.23 -1.13 17.31
N ALA A 25 -3.76 -2.21 16.66
CA ALA A 25 -4.66 -3.26 16.15
C ALA A 25 -3.96 -4.50 15.57
N LEU A 26 -4.68 -5.64 15.58
CA LEU A 26 -4.41 -6.80 14.70
C LEU A 26 -5.30 -6.74 13.45
N THR A 27 -4.84 -7.30 12.33
CA THR A 27 -5.68 -7.48 11.14
C THR A 27 -6.66 -8.64 11.33
N ALA A 28 -7.90 -8.44 10.89
CA ALA A 28 -8.97 -9.42 11.02
C ALA A 28 -9.68 -9.67 9.68
N ASP A 29 -10.30 -10.85 9.59
CA ASP A 29 -11.25 -11.15 8.52
C ASP A 29 -12.64 -10.54 8.81
N ALA A 30 -13.56 -10.70 7.85
CA ALA A 30 -14.91 -10.16 7.95
C ALA A 30 -15.76 -10.79 9.08
N SER A 31 -15.33 -11.93 9.65
CA SER A 31 -15.98 -12.55 10.81
C SER A 31 -15.46 -11.98 12.14
N GLY A 32 -14.44 -11.13 12.10
CA GLY A 32 -13.78 -10.58 13.27
C GLY A 32 -12.76 -11.54 13.90
N ALA A 33 -12.39 -12.61 13.19
CA ALA A 33 -11.29 -13.48 13.59
C ALA A 33 -9.95 -12.87 13.13
N PRO A 34 -8.86 -12.97 13.93
CA PRO A 34 -7.54 -12.58 13.47
C PRO A 34 -7.19 -13.30 12.17
N THR A 35 -6.60 -12.59 11.21
CA THR A 35 -6.07 -13.27 10.03
C THR A 35 -4.96 -14.26 10.44
N PRO A 36 -4.77 -15.39 9.74
CA PRO A 36 -3.85 -16.44 10.19
C PRO A 36 -2.42 -15.98 10.45
N TRP A 37 -1.98 -14.92 9.78
CA TRP A 37 -0.64 -14.33 9.89
C TRP A 37 -0.61 -13.03 10.71
N ALA A 38 -1.73 -12.59 11.31
CA ALA A 38 -1.82 -11.31 12.00
C ALA A 38 -0.72 -11.13 13.08
N ALA A 39 -0.49 -12.14 13.92
CA ALA A 39 0.53 -12.09 14.96
C ALA A 39 1.96 -12.11 14.39
N THR A 40 2.20 -12.86 13.32
CA THR A 40 3.50 -12.85 12.64
C THR A 40 3.78 -11.49 12.01
N CYS A 41 2.76 -10.85 11.44
CA CYS A 41 2.90 -9.53 10.82
C CYS A 41 3.24 -8.43 11.83
N THR A 42 2.71 -8.48 13.06
CA THR A 42 3.04 -7.46 14.08
C THR A 42 4.52 -7.47 14.47
N GLU A 43 5.21 -8.59 14.32
CA GLU A 43 6.65 -8.70 14.57
C GLU A 43 7.46 -8.45 13.29
N ALA A 44 7.04 -9.04 12.17
CA ALA A 44 7.79 -9.01 10.93
C ALA A 44 7.82 -7.64 10.25
N VAL A 45 6.72 -6.87 10.30
CA VAL A 45 6.63 -5.57 9.59
C VAL A 45 7.61 -4.53 10.17
N PRO A 46 7.68 -4.31 11.50
CA PRO A 46 8.72 -3.45 12.08
C PRO A 46 10.15 -3.88 11.71
N GLU A 47 10.43 -5.18 11.72
CA GLU A 47 11.75 -5.71 11.37
C GLU A 47 12.09 -5.45 9.90
N LEU A 48 11.17 -5.74 8.98
CA LEU A 48 11.35 -5.47 7.55
C LEU A 48 11.56 -3.99 7.26
N GLN A 49 10.81 -3.12 7.94
CA GLN A 49 11.02 -1.68 7.82
C GLN A 49 12.40 -1.26 8.34
N ALA A 50 12.85 -1.80 9.47
CA ALA A 50 14.19 -1.53 9.98
C ALA A 50 15.29 -2.03 9.03
N GLN A 51 15.11 -3.20 8.41
CA GLN A 51 16.02 -3.72 7.39
C GLN A 51 16.10 -2.81 6.16
N GLY A 52 14.95 -2.32 5.69
CA GLY A 52 14.88 -1.35 4.59
C GLY A 52 15.55 -0.02 4.94
N LEU A 53 15.33 0.50 6.15
CA LEU A 53 15.97 1.73 6.61
C LEU A 53 17.49 1.58 6.80
N GLY A 54 17.97 0.36 7.05
CA GLY A 54 19.40 0.05 7.12
C GLY A 54 20.17 0.28 5.82
N THR A 55 19.48 0.55 4.70
CA THR A 55 20.11 0.93 3.42
C THR A 55 20.27 2.43 3.24
N ASP A 56 19.90 3.24 4.24
CA ASP A 56 19.93 4.72 4.19
C ASP A 56 19.20 5.31 2.97
N PRO A 57 17.89 5.03 2.81
CA PRO A 57 17.15 5.41 1.60
C PRO A 57 16.80 6.91 1.58
N ASP A 58 16.93 7.55 0.42
CA ASP A 58 16.35 8.90 0.18
C ASP A 58 14.81 8.86 0.06
N LEU A 59 14.28 7.71 -0.40
CA LEU A 59 12.87 7.50 -0.67
C LEU A 59 12.43 6.11 -0.23
N VAL A 60 11.33 6.03 0.51
CA VAL A 60 10.65 4.78 0.87
C VAL A 60 9.32 4.69 0.14
N VAL A 61 9.09 3.58 -0.58
CA VAL A 61 7.84 3.32 -1.30
C VAL A 61 6.97 2.39 -0.45
N LEU A 62 5.82 2.88 0.01
CA LEU A 62 4.86 2.11 0.79
C LEU A 62 3.65 1.75 -0.08
N HIS A 63 3.45 0.45 -0.30
CA HIS A 63 2.36 -0.08 -1.11
C HIS A 63 1.80 -1.37 -0.51
N SER A 64 0.52 -1.35 -0.13
CA SER A 64 -0.17 -2.52 0.42
C SER A 64 -1.68 -2.31 0.39
N SER A 65 -2.42 -3.36 0.05
CA SER A 65 -3.88 -3.41 0.16
C SER A 65 -4.36 -3.94 1.50
N TRP A 66 -3.48 -4.55 2.32
CA TRP A 66 -3.86 -5.19 3.58
C TRP A 66 -4.36 -4.19 4.63
N GLU A 67 -4.08 -2.90 4.45
CA GLU A 67 -4.69 -1.87 5.26
C GLU A 67 -6.21 -1.89 5.18
N THR A 68 -6.82 -2.41 4.09
CA THR A 68 -8.29 -2.58 3.95
C THR A 68 -8.91 -3.65 4.83
N SER A 69 -8.11 -4.48 5.52
CA SER A 69 -8.65 -5.51 6.40
C SER A 69 -9.42 -4.91 7.58
N ASP A 70 -10.28 -5.70 8.21
CA ASP A 70 -10.86 -5.31 9.49
C ASP A 70 -9.75 -5.25 10.56
N ARG A 71 -10.05 -4.62 11.69
CA ARG A 71 -9.11 -4.52 12.81
C ARG A 71 -9.66 -5.22 14.05
N ILE A 72 -8.78 -5.71 14.91
CA ILE A 72 -9.08 -6.11 16.28
C ILE A 72 -8.30 -5.20 17.21
N VAL A 73 -9.01 -4.43 18.03
CA VAL A 73 -8.42 -3.48 18.99
C VAL A 73 -8.85 -3.87 20.38
N ALA A 74 -7.88 -4.15 21.27
CA ALA A 74 -8.14 -4.64 22.63
C ALA A 74 -9.16 -5.82 22.66
N GLY A 75 -9.04 -6.74 21.70
CA GLY A 75 -9.92 -7.91 21.56
C GLY A 75 -11.30 -7.64 20.93
N ARG A 76 -11.59 -6.41 20.53
CA ARG A 76 -12.86 -6.04 19.87
C ARG A 76 -12.68 -5.90 18.37
N HIS A 77 -13.56 -6.54 17.60
CA HIS A 77 -13.64 -6.39 16.15
C HIS A 77 -14.11 -4.97 15.78
N VAL A 78 -13.36 -4.33 14.90
CA VAL A 78 -13.64 -3.04 14.30
C VAL A 78 -13.76 -3.25 12.79
N PRO A 79 -15.00 -3.30 12.27
CA PRO A 79 -15.24 -3.53 10.85
C PRO A 79 -14.70 -2.39 9.97
N PHE A 80 -14.20 -2.76 8.79
CA PHE A 80 -13.84 -1.83 7.74
C PHE A 80 -14.94 -0.79 7.47
N GLY A 81 -14.54 0.43 7.17
CA GLY A 81 -15.44 1.49 6.71
C GLY A 81 -16.19 2.24 7.82
N THR A 82 -16.03 1.81 9.08
CA THR A 82 -16.47 2.58 10.24
C THR A 82 -15.55 3.79 10.49
N THR A 83 -16.05 4.83 11.14
CA THR A 83 -15.24 5.99 11.55
C THR A 83 -14.10 5.59 12.48
N GLU A 84 -14.34 4.61 13.35
CA GLU A 84 -13.32 4.06 14.24
C GLU A 84 -12.19 3.39 13.44
N TRP A 85 -12.54 2.55 12.46
CA TRP A 85 -11.57 1.94 11.56
C TRP A 85 -10.72 2.99 10.82
N ASP A 86 -11.35 4.05 10.28
CA ASP A 86 -10.60 5.13 9.60
C ASP A 86 -9.58 5.78 10.54
N SER A 87 -9.96 5.98 11.80
CA SER A 87 -9.08 6.58 12.81
C SER A 87 -7.87 5.69 13.08
N ILE A 88 -8.10 4.39 13.24
CA ILE A 88 -7.04 3.40 13.49
C ILE A 88 -6.09 3.33 12.31
N VAL A 89 -6.60 3.12 11.09
CA VAL A 89 -5.74 2.99 9.90
C VAL A 89 -4.98 4.27 9.60
N ARG A 90 -5.59 5.44 9.83
CA ARG A 90 -4.88 6.73 9.72
C ARG A 90 -3.75 6.84 10.74
N ALA A 91 -3.95 6.40 11.98
CA ALA A 91 -2.92 6.40 13.01
C ALA A 91 -1.76 5.45 12.65
N GLU A 92 -2.09 4.23 12.19
CA GLU A 92 -1.11 3.25 11.70
C GLU A 92 -0.25 3.82 10.54
N LEU A 93 -0.89 4.43 9.54
CA LEU A 93 -0.21 5.06 8.41
C LEU A 93 0.68 6.23 8.84
N ARG A 94 0.22 7.08 9.78
CA ARG A 94 1.05 8.18 10.32
C ARG A 94 2.25 7.64 11.07
N ALA A 95 2.07 6.64 11.93
CA ALA A 95 3.16 6.03 12.67
C ALA A 95 4.20 5.38 11.72
N ALA A 96 3.74 4.76 10.63
CA ALA A 96 4.63 4.24 9.60
C ALA A 96 5.41 5.38 8.90
N VAL A 97 4.75 6.47 8.53
CA VAL A 97 5.43 7.64 7.94
C VAL A 97 6.44 8.23 8.91
N ASP A 98 6.08 8.45 10.19
CA ASP A 98 6.96 9.00 11.21
C ASP A 98 8.23 8.15 11.37
N ARG A 99 8.10 6.82 11.45
CA ARG A 99 9.25 5.91 11.55
C ARG A 99 10.09 5.90 10.28
N LEU A 100 9.46 5.76 9.11
CA LEU A 100 10.16 5.61 7.83
C LEU A 100 10.85 6.91 7.40
N SER A 101 10.34 8.05 7.82
CA SER A 101 10.93 9.38 7.55
C SER A 101 11.92 9.85 8.61
N ALA A 102 12.13 9.09 9.70
CA ALA A 102 12.96 9.52 10.83
C ALA A 102 14.43 9.80 10.45
N GLY A 103 14.93 9.14 9.40
CA GLY A 103 16.28 9.34 8.85
C GLY A 103 16.37 10.40 7.75
N GLY A 104 15.29 11.11 7.43
CA GLY A 104 15.23 12.10 6.36
C GLY A 104 14.59 11.61 5.06
N ALA A 105 14.33 10.31 4.93
CA ALA A 105 13.66 9.75 3.76
C ALA A 105 12.25 10.33 3.55
N VAL A 106 11.88 10.58 2.29
CA VAL A 106 10.49 10.86 1.92
C VAL A 106 9.73 9.56 1.74
N VAL A 107 8.48 9.49 2.22
CA VAL A 107 7.63 8.31 2.08
C VAL A 107 6.64 8.50 0.93
N ALA A 108 6.83 7.77 -0.16
CA ALA A 108 5.86 7.67 -1.25
C ALA A 108 4.74 6.68 -0.90
N LEU A 109 3.53 7.18 -0.66
CA LEU A 109 2.33 6.40 -0.42
C LEU A 109 1.65 6.08 -1.76
N LEU A 110 1.60 4.82 -2.16
CA LEU A 110 1.05 4.42 -3.47
C LEU A 110 -0.42 4.05 -3.38
N THR A 111 -1.25 4.68 -4.21
CA THR A 111 -2.63 4.21 -4.43
C THR A 111 -2.63 2.83 -5.08
N ILE A 112 -3.74 2.09 -4.97
CA ILE A 112 -3.88 0.78 -5.59
C ILE A 112 -4.81 0.91 -6.80
N PRO A 113 -4.39 0.47 -8.00
CA PRO A 113 -5.29 0.40 -9.14
C PRO A 113 -6.49 -0.49 -8.83
N PRO A 114 -7.73 -0.12 -9.23
CA PRO A 114 -8.91 -0.95 -9.06
C PRO A 114 -8.68 -2.37 -9.58
N ILE A 115 -9.19 -3.36 -8.84
CA ILE A 115 -9.24 -4.76 -9.25
C ILE A 115 -10.16 -4.87 -10.47
N VAL A 116 -9.67 -5.58 -11.48
CA VAL A 116 -10.40 -5.91 -12.70
C VAL A 116 -10.71 -7.40 -12.74
N ASP A 117 -11.51 -7.84 -13.71
CA ASP A 117 -11.74 -9.27 -13.91
C ASP A 117 -10.46 -9.95 -14.41
N GLY A 118 -10.20 -11.14 -13.86
CA GLY A 118 -9.14 -12.04 -14.30
C GLY A 118 -9.66 -13.45 -14.52
N GLU A 119 -8.80 -14.30 -15.08
CA GLU A 119 -9.09 -15.70 -15.41
C GLU A 119 -9.50 -16.54 -14.19
N LEU A 120 -8.92 -16.25 -13.02
CA LEU A 120 -9.14 -17.00 -11.78
C LEU A 120 -10.23 -16.37 -10.90
N ARG A 121 -10.56 -15.09 -11.13
CA ARG A 121 -11.44 -14.33 -10.23
C ARG A 121 -12.09 -13.14 -10.94
N VAL A 122 -13.40 -13.00 -10.76
CA VAL A 122 -14.16 -11.78 -11.10
C VAL A 122 -13.95 -10.72 -10.02
N ALA A 123 -13.80 -9.46 -10.39
CA ALA A 123 -13.58 -8.36 -9.45
C ALA A 123 -14.78 -8.21 -8.49
N PRO A 124 -14.58 -8.36 -7.16
CA PRO A 124 -15.62 -8.04 -6.20
C PRO A 124 -15.83 -6.53 -6.14
N ALA A 125 -17.07 -6.07 -6.34
CA ALA A 125 -17.38 -4.64 -6.30
C ALA A 125 -17.00 -3.99 -4.96
N ASP A 126 -17.18 -4.72 -3.85
CA ASP A 126 -16.85 -4.26 -2.50
C ASP A 126 -15.34 -4.02 -2.32
N ASP A 127 -14.49 -4.80 -2.97
CA ASP A 127 -13.03 -4.64 -2.86
C ASP A 127 -12.57 -3.32 -3.51
N ASN A 128 -13.19 -2.93 -4.63
CA ASN A 128 -12.89 -1.64 -5.26
C ASN A 128 -13.36 -0.45 -4.43
N ALA A 129 -14.48 -0.57 -3.71
CA ALA A 129 -14.89 0.44 -2.73
C ALA A 129 -13.91 0.53 -1.56
N ARG A 130 -13.37 -0.61 -1.11
CA ARG A 130 -12.34 -0.68 -0.07
C ARG A 130 -11.04 0.01 -0.49
N ILE A 131 -10.56 -0.30 -1.69
CA ILE A 131 -9.37 0.33 -2.30
C ILE A 131 -9.55 1.84 -2.43
N ALA A 132 -10.71 2.30 -2.92
CA ALA A 132 -10.98 3.73 -3.07
C ALA A 132 -10.94 4.48 -1.72
N ARG A 133 -11.51 3.88 -0.66
CA ARG A 133 -11.46 4.47 0.68
C ARG A 133 -10.04 4.50 1.24
N LEU A 134 -9.26 3.43 1.06
CA LEU A 134 -7.85 3.44 1.45
C LEU A 134 -7.07 4.52 0.70
N GLY A 135 -7.30 4.69 -0.61
CA GLY A 135 -6.73 5.79 -1.39
C GLY A 135 -7.02 7.17 -0.79
N ALA A 136 -8.24 7.40 -0.30
CA ALA A 136 -8.59 8.65 0.38
C ALA A 136 -7.83 8.84 1.71
N LEU A 137 -7.60 7.77 2.48
CA LEU A 137 -6.79 7.83 3.70
C LEU A 137 -5.31 8.09 3.40
N LEU A 138 -4.74 7.45 2.37
CA LEU A 138 -3.36 7.70 1.94
C LEU A 138 -3.18 9.16 1.51
N ALA A 139 -4.14 9.71 0.76
CA ALA A 139 -4.13 11.11 0.35
C ALA A 139 -4.21 12.07 1.55
N ASP A 140 -5.05 11.74 2.54
CA ASP A 140 -5.18 12.52 3.77
C ASP A 140 -3.86 12.53 4.57
N VAL A 141 -3.24 11.36 4.75
CA VAL A 141 -1.96 11.23 5.45
C VAL A 141 -0.85 11.98 4.73
N ALA A 142 -0.71 11.81 3.41
CA ALA A 142 0.29 12.54 2.61
C ALA A 142 0.14 14.06 2.79
N ARG A 143 -1.08 14.59 2.65
CA ARG A 143 -1.39 16.02 2.77
C ARG A 143 -1.07 16.60 4.14
N THR A 144 -1.08 15.78 5.19
CA THR A 144 -0.93 16.22 6.59
C THR A 144 0.34 15.66 7.23
N SER A 145 1.32 15.29 6.41
CA SER A 145 2.62 14.75 6.82
C SER A 145 3.72 15.81 6.92
N ASP A 146 3.39 17.08 6.69
CA ASP A 146 4.34 18.20 6.67
C ASP A 146 5.53 17.98 5.70
N GLY A 147 5.26 17.37 4.54
CA GLY A 147 6.25 17.12 3.49
C GLY A 147 7.02 15.79 3.64
N ARG A 148 6.84 15.06 4.73
CA ARG A 148 7.50 13.77 4.98
C ARG A 148 6.92 12.62 4.16
N ALA A 149 5.70 12.78 3.64
CA ALA A 149 5.08 11.84 2.74
C ALA A 149 4.44 12.52 1.52
N VAL A 150 4.48 11.81 0.39
CA VAL A 150 3.87 12.22 -0.87
C VAL A 150 2.95 11.13 -1.38
N LEU A 151 1.83 11.51 -1.99
CA LEU A 151 0.93 10.57 -2.64
C LEU A 151 1.42 10.32 -4.07
N VAL A 152 1.63 9.05 -4.43
CA VAL A 152 1.93 8.63 -5.81
C VAL A 152 0.74 7.83 -6.33
N ASP A 153 0.07 8.38 -7.34
CA ASP A 153 -1.16 7.79 -7.87
C ASP A 153 -0.86 6.69 -8.90
N LEU A 154 -0.48 5.51 -8.42
CA LEU A 154 -0.28 4.32 -9.27
C LEU A 154 -1.59 3.91 -9.97
N ALA A 155 -2.74 4.11 -9.34
CA ALA A 155 -4.03 3.88 -9.98
C ALA A 155 -4.20 4.76 -11.23
N ALA A 156 -3.88 6.06 -11.16
CA ALA A 156 -3.91 6.94 -12.33
C ALA A 156 -2.85 6.57 -13.38
N LEU A 157 -1.66 6.11 -12.98
CA LEU A 157 -0.64 5.64 -13.94
C LEU A 157 -1.16 4.45 -14.77
N VAL A 158 -1.87 3.52 -14.11
CA VAL A 158 -2.38 2.30 -14.76
C VAL A 158 -3.66 2.59 -15.54
N CYS A 159 -4.59 3.35 -14.96
CA CYS A 159 -5.90 3.54 -15.54
C CYS A 159 -5.99 4.74 -16.50
N GLY A 160 -5.08 5.71 -16.37
CA GLY A 160 -5.18 7.00 -17.04
C GLY A 160 -6.50 7.71 -16.69
N ARG A 161 -7.23 8.16 -17.71
CA ARG A 161 -8.56 8.80 -17.56
C ARG A 161 -9.73 7.85 -17.80
N HIS A 162 -9.48 6.55 -17.93
CA HIS A 162 -10.48 5.58 -18.35
C HIS A 162 -11.30 5.04 -17.18
N ALA A 163 -12.60 4.89 -17.40
CA ALA A 163 -13.53 4.18 -16.53
C ALA A 163 -14.41 3.27 -17.41
N PRO A 164 -14.37 1.94 -17.25
CA PRO A 164 -13.57 1.17 -16.29
C PRO A 164 -12.05 1.26 -16.54
N CYS A 165 -11.25 0.90 -15.52
CA CYS A 165 -9.80 0.82 -15.65
C CYS A 165 -9.44 -0.25 -16.71
N PRO A 166 -8.56 0.05 -17.69
CA PRO A 166 -8.15 -0.92 -18.70
C PRO A 166 -7.43 -2.11 -18.09
N THR A 167 -7.67 -3.28 -18.68
CA THR A 167 -6.93 -4.52 -18.35
C THR A 167 -5.63 -4.65 -19.14
N THR A 168 -5.47 -3.86 -20.20
CA THR A 168 -4.35 -3.90 -21.14
C THR A 168 -3.68 -2.53 -21.26
N LEU A 169 -2.36 -2.50 -21.31
CA LEU A 169 -1.55 -1.31 -21.57
C LEU A 169 -0.43 -1.67 -22.54
N ASP A 170 -0.24 -0.88 -23.59
CA ASP A 170 0.73 -1.15 -24.66
C ASP A 170 0.60 -2.57 -25.28
N GLY A 171 -0.62 -3.10 -25.34
CA GLY A 171 -0.90 -4.45 -25.85
C GLY A 171 -0.62 -5.60 -24.87
N VAL A 172 -0.20 -5.30 -23.63
CA VAL A 172 0.07 -6.28 -22.58
C VAL A 172 -1.09 -6.33 -21.58
N VAL A 173 -1.63 -7.52 -21.32
CA VAL A 173 -2.61 -7.72 -20.24
C VAL A 173 -1.87 -7.66 -18.90
N LEU A 174 -2.23 -6.68 -18.08
CA LEU A 174 -1.42 -6.33 -16.91
C LEU A 174 -1.54 -7.34 -15.76
N ARG A 175 -2.75 -7.83 -15.52
CA ARG A 175 -3.13 -8.62 -14.34
C ARG A 175 -4.07 -9.78 -14.75
N PRO A 176 -3.64 -10.66 -15.68
CA PRO A 176 -4.54 -11.63 -16.32
C PRO A 176 -5.16 -12.65 -15.34
N LEU A 177 -4.46 -13.02 -14.27
CA LEU A 177 -4.92 -14.09 -13.38
C LEU A 177 -6.05 -13.65 -12.46
N ASP A 178 -5.76 -12.81 -11.47
CA ASP A 178 -6.77 -12.39 -10.49
C ASP A 178 -7.20 -10.93 -10.66
N GLY A 179 -6.68 -10.22 -11.66
CA GLY A 179 -6.98 -8.81 -11.88
C GLY A 179 -6.48 -7.86 -10.80
N ALA A 180 -5.70 -8.34 -9.82
CA ALA A 180 -5.11 -7.55 -8.74
C ALA A 180 -3.57 -7.53 -8.83
N HIS A 181 -2.92 -8.69 -8.97
CA HIS A 181 -1.46 -8.80 -9.03
C HIS A 181 -0.93 -8.64 -10.45
N PHE A 182 0.14 -7.86 -10.60
CA PHE A 182 0.84 -7.76 -11.88
C PHE A 182 1.62 -9.05 -12.15
N GLU A 183 1.37 -9.64 -13.32
CA GLU A 183 2.23 -10.70 -13.85
C GLU A 183 3.52 -10.09 -14.41
N PRO A 184 4.58 -10.90 -14.65
CA PRO A 184 5.89 -10.39 -15.07
C PRO A 184 5.84 -9.41 -16.26
N ASP A 185 5.03 -9.70 -17.28
CA ASP A 185 4.88 -8.81 -18.45
C ASP A 185 4.18 -7.49 -18.08
N GLY A 186 3.13 -7.55 -17.25
CA GLY A 186 2.45 -6.36 -16.73
C GLY A 186 3.36 -5.49 -15.86
N ALA A 187 4.15 -6.13 -14.99
CA ALA A 187 5.14 -5.45 -14.17
C ALA A 187 6.24 -4.80 -15.01
N ALA A 188 6.69 -5.45 -16.09
CA ALA A 188 7.68 -4.90 -17.01
C ALA A 188 7.18 -3.64 -17.75
N VAL A 189 5.87 -3.49 -17.95
CA VAL A 189 5.26 -2.27 -18.51
C VAL A 189 5.12 -1.17 -17.45
N VAL A 190 4.69 -1.52 -16.24
CA VAL A 190 4.34 -0.54 -15.19
C VAL A 190 5.56 -0.05 -14.41
N ALA A 191 6.49 -0.93 -14.04
CA ALA A 191 7.61 -0.60 -13.16
C ALA A 191 8.52 0.51 -13.71
N PRO A 192 8.90 0.55 -15.01
CA PRO A 192 9.71 1.64 -15.54
C PRO A 192 9.01 3.00 -15.46
N ARG A 193 7.69 3.03 -15.71
CA ARG A 193 6.87 4.25 -15.64
C ARG A 193 6.74 4.74 -14.20
N LEU A 194 6.56 3.81 -13.26
CA LEU A 194 6.54 4.14 -11.83
C LEU A 194 7.92 4.66 -11.39
N ALA A 195 9.01 4.02 -11.81
CA ALA A 195 10.36 4.48 -11.51
C ALA A 195 10.64 5.90 -12.07
N ASP A 196 10.13 6.21 -13.27
CA ASP A 196 10.21 7.56 -13.85
C ASP A 196 9.42 8.58 -13.01
N LEU A 197 8.21 8.24 -12.55
CA LEU A 197 7.44 9.10 -11.65
C LEU A 197 8.14 9.33 -10.32
N LEU A 198 8.67 8.27 -9.70
CA LEU A 198 9.37 8.35 -8.42
C LEU A 198 10.66 9.16 -8.55
N GLY A 199 11.42 8.98 -9.63
CA GLY A 199 12.65 9.74 -9.89
C GLY A 199 12.43 11.21 -10.26
N ALA A 200 11.19 11.62 -10.52
CA ALA A 200 10.81 13.01 -10.73
C ALA A 200 10.27 13.69 -9.46
N LEU A 201 10.13 12.94 -8.36
CA LEU A 201 9.77 13.53 -7.07
C LEU A 201 10.92 14.40 -6.58
N ASP A 202 10.56 15.58 -6.07
CA ASP A 202 11.50 16.44 -5.35
C ASP A 202 11.69 15.87 -3.94
N VAL A 203 12.48 14.81 -3.85
CA VAL A 203 13.00 14.28 -2.59
C VAL A 203 14.23 15.13 -2.28
N GLY A 204 14.02 16.20 -1.51
CA GLY A 204 15.08 17.15 -1.17
C GLY A 204 16.29 16.46 -0.51
N PRO A 205 17.45 17.15 -0.42
CA PRO A 205 18.53 16.72 0.48
C PRO A 205 18.16 16.85 1.96
#